data_AF-A0A7H8NK40-F1
#
_entry.id   AF-A0A7H8NK40-F1
#
_cell.length_a   1.000
_cell.length_b   1.000
_cell.length_c   1.000
_cell.angle_alpha   90.00
_cell.angle_beta   90.00
_cell.angle_gamma   90.00
#
_symmetry.space_group_name_H-M   'P 1'
#
loop_
_entity.id
_entity.type
_entity.pdbx_description
1 polymer ?
#
loop_
_entity_poly.entity_id
_entity_poly.type
_entity_poly.pdbx_seq_one_letter_code
_entity_poly.pdbx_strand_id
1 'polypeptide(L)'
;MSQNPGKYILPGGTLNLNETPEQGAAREFEEETGIALSADRVVKTKKWYDPRVRATYYGVYFECTPDELIGYIRVSGENLTGAKLVEEKIKQEVITKYSQVHDESVGSAKAPRDNELDTTEMWDVTGRWGEIQGWTEWQSWYRVILEYLKDKI
;
A
#
# COMPACT_ATOMS: atom_id res chain seq x y z
N MET A 1 -11.74 10.19 16.18
CA MET A 1 -10.95 10.85 15.12
C MET A 1 -9.72 11.49 15.76
N SER A 2 -8.51 11.07 15.40
CA SER A 2 -7.24 11.64 15.91
C SER A 2 -6.57 12.47 14.82
N GLN A 3 -6.22 13.71 15.10
CA GLN A 3 -5.72 14.67 14.10
C GLN A 3 -4.21 14.57 13.85
N ASN A 4 -3.78 13.56 13.08
CA ASN A 4 -2.47 13.40 12.36
C ASN A 4 -1.48 12.28 12.78
N PRO A 5 -1.92 11.01 12.85
CA PRO A 5 -1.20 9.86 12.28
C PRO A 5 -1.80 9.50 10.91
N GLY A 6 -0.98 9.08 9.91
CA GLY A 6 -1.50 8.39 8.71
C GLY A 6 -1.97 9.25 7.51
N LYS A 7 -1.19 10.23 7.03
CA LYS A 7 -1.47 10.86 5.71
C LYS A 7 -1.01 10.03 4.51
N TYR A 8 0.06 9.25 4.68
CA TYR A 8 0.67 8.44 3.62
C TYR A 8 1.13 7.10 4.21
N ILE A 9 0.94 6.03 3.45
CA ILE A 9 1.43 4.68 3.76
C ILE A 9 2.03 4.06 2.49
N LEU A 10 2.99 3.13 2.64
CA LEU A 10 3.36 2.24 1.54
C LEU A 10 2.28 1.15 1.43
N PRO A 11 2.06 0.58 0.23
CA PRO A 11 1.32 -0.66 0.12
C PRO A 11 1.95 -1.75 0.97
N GLY A 12 1.11 -2.52 1.68
CA GLY A 12 1.57 -3.56 2.57
C GLY A 12 0.57 -3.96 3.64
N GLY A 13 0.72 -5.19 4.10
CA GLY A 13 -0.13 -5.78 5.13
C GLY A 13 0.54 -6.95 5.83
N THR A 14 -0.27 -7.78 6.48
CA THR A 14 0.21 -8.95 7.22
C THR A 14 0.53 -10.11 6.29
N LEU A 15 1.59 -10.87 6.61
CA LEU A 15 1.91 -12.08 5.87
C LEU A 15 0.88 -13.18 6.10
N ASN A 16 0.48 -13.85 5.02
CA ASN A 16 -0.29 -15.06 5.07
C ASN A 16 0.54 -16.25 5.61
N LEU A 17 -0.15 -17.32 6.02
CA LEU A 17 0.53 -18.54 6.47
C LEU A 17 1.39 -19.12 5.33
N ASN A 18 2.67 -19.36 5.62
CA ASN A 18 3.69 -19.85 4.67
C ASN A 18 4.07 -18.85 3.56
N GLU A 19 3.72 -17.58 3.69
CA GLU A 19 4.11 -16.53 2.76
C GLU A 19 5.48 -15.94 3.14
N THR A 20 6.37 -15.78 2.15
CA THR A 20 7.62 -15.02 2.34
C THR A 20 7.35 -13.51 2.33
N PRO A 21 8.19 -12.68 2.97
CA PRO A 21 8.05 -11.22 2.91
C PRO A 21 7.92 -10.66 1.48
N GLU A 22 8.68 -11.22 0.54
CA GLU A 22 8.69 -10.83 -0.87
C GLU A 22 7.36 -11.13 -1.56
N GLN A 23 6.81 -12.33 -1.33
CA GLN A 23 5.50 -12.72 -1.85
C GLN A 23 4.39 -11.86 -1.26
N GLY A 24 4.43 -11.62 0.06
CA GLY A 24 3.46 -10.77 0.73
C GLY A 24 3.51 -9.34 0.21
N ALA A 25 4.68 -8.74 0.09
CA ALA A 25 4.81 -7.38 -0.44
C ALA A 25 4.31 -7.27 -1.89
N ALA A 26 4.59 -8.26 -2.74
CA ALA A 26 4.08 -8.27 -4.12
C ALA A 26 2.54 -8.43 -4.16
N ARG A 27 1.97 -9.32 -3.33
CA ARG A 27 0.52 -9.51 -3.21
C ARG A 27 -0.18 -8.25 -2.71
N GLU A 28 0.27 -7.68 -1.60
CA GLU A 28 -0.35 -6.48 -1.02
C GLU A 28 -0.27 -5.31 -2.00
N PHE A 29 0.88 -5.17 -2.69
CA PHE A 29 0.98 -4.20 -3.77
C PHE A 29 -0.09 -4.46 -4.83
N GLU A 30 -0.24 -5.69 -5.34
CA GLU A 30 -1.29 -6.00 -6.32
C GLU A 30 -2.71 -5.78 -5.78
N GLU A 31 -3.01 -6.13 -4.53
CA GLU A 31 -4.33 -6.03 -3.93
C GLU A 31 -4.77 -4.58 -3.70
N GLU A 32 -3.84 -3.71 -3.30
CA GLU A 32 -4.10 -2.29 -3.05
C GLU A 32 -4.05 -1.45 -4.33
N THR A 33 -3.19 -1.84 -5.28
CA THR A 33 -2.88 -1.05 -6.47
C THR A 33 -3.54 -1.56 -7.76
N GLY A 34 -3.86 -2.84 -7.81
CA GLY A 34 -4.25 -3.55 -9.03
C GLY A 34 -3.09 -3.92 -9.95
N ILE A 35 -1.83 -3.79 -9.53
CA ILE A 35 -0.65 -4.08 -10.36
C ILE A 35 0.16 -5.23 -9.78
N ALA A 36 0.37 -6.25 -10.61
CA ALA A 36 1.26 -7.34 -10.29
C ALA A 36 2.73 -6.92 -10.40
N LEU A 37 3.46 -6.95 -9.28
CA LEU A 37 4.92 -6.95 -9.27
C LEU A 37 5.44 -8.39 -9.26
N SER A 38 6.50 -8.66 -10.02
CA SER A 38 7.17 -9.96 -9.93
C SER A 38 8.13 -9.97 -8.74
N ALA A 39 8.02 -11.01 -7.91
CA ALA A 39 8.97 -11.28 -6.82
C ALA A 39 10.41 -11.50 -7.30
N ASP A 40 10.61 -11.85 -8.58
CA ASP A 40 11.94 -12.00 -9.18
C ASP A 40 12.68 -10.66 -9.35
N ARG A 41 11.97 -9.52 -9.18
CA ARG A 41 12.52 -8.16 -9.30
C ARG A 41 12.87 -7.54 -7.94
N VAL A 42 12.87 -8.34 -6.87
CA VAL A 42 13.29 -7.89 -5.55
C VAL A 42 14.78 -7.61 -5.57
N VAL A 43 15.14 -6.35 -5.35
CA VAL A 43 16.52 -5.88 -5.18
C VAL A 43 16.99 -6.18 -3.76
N LYS A 44 16.11 -5.96 -2.77
CA LYS A 44 16.46 -6.09 -1.37
C LYS A 44 15.24 -6.36 -0.50
N THR A 45 15.45 -7.17 0.53
CA THR A 45 14.54 -7.27 1.68
C THR A 45 15.27 -6.88 2.94
N LYS A 46 14.64 -6.04 3.76
CA LYS A 46 15.16 -5.62 5.05
C LYS A 46 14.14 -5.89 6.14
N LYS A 47 14.63 -6.44 7.25
CA LYS A 47 13.85 -6.79 8.44
C LYS A 47 14.15 -5.81 9.57
N TRP A 48 13.10 -5.40 10.28
CA TRP A 48 13.16 -4.64 11.53
C TRP A 48 12.30 -5.30 12.60
N TYR A 49 12.70 -5.14 13.86
CA TYR A 49 11.91 -5.55 15.01
C TYR A 49 11.54 -4.30 15.81
N ASP A 50 10.26 -4.11 16.08
CA ASP A 50 9.78 -3.04 16.96
C ASP A 50 9.40 -3.64 18.33
N PRO A 51 10.22 -3.40 19.38
CA PRO A 51 9.95 -3.94 20.71
C PRO A 51 8.71 -3.33 21.38
N ARG A 52 8.25 -2.15 20.93
CA ARG A 52 7.10 -1.45 21.53
C ARG A 52 5.80 -2.20 21.25
N VAL A 53 5.68 -2.72 20.03
CA VAL A 53 4.53 -3.51 19.56
C VAL A 53 4.83 -5.00 19.47
N ARG A 54 6.08 -5.40 19.80
CA ARG A 54 6.59 -6.77 19.75
C ARG A 54 6.37 -7.44 18.39
N ALA A 55 6.47 -6.66 17.31
CA ALA A 55 6.23 -7.10 15.95
C ALA A 55 7.49 -6.99 15.09
N THR A 56 7.55 -7.81 14.05
CA THR A 56 8.57 -7.74 13.01
C THR A 56 7.94 -7.10 11.77
N TYR A 57 8.68 -6.17 11.16
CA TYR A 57 8.32 -5.55 9.90
C TYR A 57 9.35 -5.87 8.84
N TYR A 58 8.89 -5.95 7.58
CA TYR A 58 9.73 -6.13 6.42
C TYR A 58 9.50 -5.00 5.44
N GLY A 59 10.56 -4.57 4.78
CA GLY A 59 10.54 -3.64 3.67
C GLY A 59 11.19 -4.35 2.50
N VAL A 60 10.44 -4.47 1.42
CA VAL A 60 10.86 -5.16 0.20
C VAL A 60 10.94 -4.12 -0.90
N TYR A 61 12.08 -4.08 -1.58
CA TYR A 61 12.41 -3.07 -2.57
C TYR A 61 12.50 -3.74 -3.93
N PHE A 62 11.70 -3.25 -4.88
CA PHE A 62 11.58 -3.81 -6.22
C PHE A 62 12.20 -2.87 -7.24
N GLU A 63 12.89 -3.43 -8.23
CA GLU A 63 13.32 -2.68 -9.41
C GLU A 63 12.14 -2.49 -10.35
N CYS A 64 11.82 -1.26 -10.71
CA CYS A 64 10.71 -0.89 -11.58
C CYS A 64 11.09 0.26 -12.52
N THR A 65 10.43 0.34 -13.67
CA THR A 65 10.56 1.47 -14.59
C THR A 65 9.48 2.51 -14.32
N PRO A 66 9.74 3.81 -14.55
CA PRO A 66 8.72 4.84 -14.39
C PRO A 66 7.46 4.59 -15.21
N ASP A 67 7.56 4.02 -16.41
CA ASP A 67 6.40 3.75 -17.27
C ASP A 67 5.44 2.70 -16.65
N GLU A 68 5.99 1.67 -16.00
CA GLU A 68 5.22 0.68 -15.24
C GLU A 68 4.46 1.35 -14.08
N LEU A 69 5.10 2.31 -13.41
CA LEU A 69 4.50 3.08 -12.31
C LEU A 69 3.62 4.26 -12.77
N ILE A 70 3.69 4.71 -14.01
CA ILE A 70 2.77 5.72 -14.55
C ILE A 70 1.44 5.05 -14.93
N GLY A 71 1.49 3.80 -15.42
CA GLY A 71 0.30 2.96 -15.57
C GLY A 71 -0.49 2.84 -14.26
N TYR A 72 0.21 2.73 -13.14
CA TYR A 72 -0.35 2.69 -11.79
C TYR A 72 -1.20 3.91 -11.44
N ILE A 73 -0.69 5.12 -11.59
CA ILE A 73 -1.43 6.34 -11.19
C ILE A 73 -2.75 6.46 -11.98
N ARG A 74 -2.79 5.93 -13.21
CA ARG A 74 -4.03 5.91 -14.01
C ARG A 74 -5.02 4.86 -13.52
N VAL A 75 -4.55 3.63 -13.28
CA VAL A 75 -5.38 2.52 -12.78
C VAL A 75 -5.88 2.79 -11.36
N SER A 76 -5.06 3.40 -10.50
CA SER A 76 -5.46 3.77 -9.15
C SER A 76 -6.61 4.78 -9.15
N GLY A 77 -6.68 5.71 -10.10
CA GLY A 77 -7.82 6.61 -10.26
C GLY A 77 -9.14 5.88 -10.56
N GLU A 78 -9.10 4.85 -11.41
CA GLU A 78 -10.27 4.01 -11.69
C GLU A 78 -10.65 3.14 -10.48
N ASN A 79 -9.65 2.57 -9.80
CA ASN A 79 -9.83 1.74 -8.61
C ASN A 79 -10.38 2.54 -7.43
N LEU A 80 -9.93 3.78 -7.24
CA LEU A 80 -10.48 4.73 -6.26
C LEU A 80 -11.93 5.10 -6.58
N THR A 81 -12.27 5.22 -7.86
CA THR A 81 -13.66 5.42 -8.28
C THR A 81 -14.52 4.21 -7.91
N GLY A 82 -14.00 3.00 -8.15
CA GLY A 82 -14.64 1.75 -7.72
C GLY A 82 -14.83 1.66 -6.21
N ALA A 83 -13.80 2.00 -5.43
CA ALA A 83 -13.84 2.00 -3.96
C ALA A 83 -14.90 2.97 -3.42
N LYS A 84 -14.95 4.21 -3.93
CA LYS A 84 -15.96 5.21 -3.53
C LYS A 84 -17.38 4.76 -3.84
N LEU A 85 -17.60 4.10 -4.98
CA LEU A 85 -18.90 3.51 -5.31
C LEU A 85 -19.31 2.42 -4.32
N VAL A 86 -18.37 1.55 -3.93
CA VAL A 86 -18.62 0.51 -2.91
C VAL A 86 -18.93 1.15 -1.56
N GLU A 87 -18.17 2.15 -1.14
CA GLU A 87 -18.37 2.87 0.12
C GLU A 87 -19.79 3.47 0.21
N GLU A 88 -20.24 4.13 -0.85
CA GLU A 88 -21.61 4.67 -0.92
C GLU A 88 -22.67 3.57 -0.84
N LYS A 89 -22.45 2.41 -1.47
CA LYS A 89 -23.37 1.27 -1.40
C LYS A 89 -23.38 0.59 -0.03
N ILE A 90 -22.27 0.62 0.71
CA ILE A 90 -22.22 0.19 2.12
C ILE A 90 -23.05 1.15 2.99
N LYS A 91 -22.89 2.46 2.81
CA LYS A 91 -23.69 3.48 3.54
C LYS A 91 -25.19 3.35 3.28
N GLN A 92 -25.57 2.85 2.11
CA GLN A 92 -26.95 2.57 1.71
C GLN A 92 -27.45 1.18 2.14
N GLU A 93 -26.65 0.40 2.88
CA GLU A 93 -26.96 -0.97 3.32
C GLU A 93 -27.21 -1.97 2.16
N VAL A 94 -26.76 -1.64 0.93
CA VAL A 94 -26.85 -2.52 -0.24
C VAL A 94 -25.77 -3.61 -0.18
N ILE A 95 -24.56 -3.22 0.24
CA ILE A 95 -23.45 -4.13 0.54
C ILE A 95 -23.40 -4.31 2.05
N THR A 96 -23.60 -5.54 2.51
CA THR A 96 -23.61 -5.90 3.94
C THR A 96 -22.54 -6.93 4.30
N LYS A 97 -21.89 -7.51 3.28
CA LYS A 97 -20.82 -8.51 3.43
C LYS A 97 -19.67 -8.16 2.50
N TYR A 98 -18.45 -8.41 2.97
CA TYR A 98 -17.23 -8.21 2.20
C TYR A 98 -17.23 -8.95 0.85
N SER A 99 -17.81 -10.17 0.81
CA SER A 99 -17.91 -10.96 -0.43
C SER A 99 -18.67 -10.26 -1.56
N GLN A 100 -19.48 -9.23 -1.26
CA GLN A 100 -20.26 -8.47 -2.24
C GLN A 100 -19.48 -7.27 -2.82
N VAL A 101 -18.34 -6.90 -2.24
CA VAL A 101 -17.55 -5.73 -2.64
C VAL A 101 -17.07 -5.86 -4.09
N HIS A 102 -16.63 -7.04 -4.49
CA HIS A 102 -16.11 -7.31 -5.84
C HIS A 102 -17.13 -7.97 -6.77
N ASP A 103 -18.38 -8.15 -6.32
CA ASP A 103 -19.45 -8.68 -7.14
C ASP A 103 -19.91 -7.60 -8.13
N GLU A 104 -19.80 -7.81 -9.44
CA GLU A 104 -20.21 -6.81 -10.44
C GLU A 104 -21.69 -6.45 -10.39
N SER A 105 -22.54 -7.34 -9.87
CA SER A 105 -23.99 -7.12 -9.77
C SER A 105 -24.38 -6.18 -8.63
N VAL A 106 -23.53 -6.04 -7.61
CA VAL A 106 -23.85 -5.27 -6.39
C VAL A 106 -22.72 -4.33 -5.98
N GLY A 107 -21.45 -4.71 -6.07
CA GLY A 107 -20.27 -3.91 -5.76
C GLY A 107 -19.62 -3.28 -7.00
N SER A 108 -18.32 -3.53 -7.18
CA SER A 108 -17.52 -3.14 -8.33
C SER A 108 -16.34 -4.09 -8.51
N ALA A 109 -16.21 -4.74 -9.67
CA ALA A 109 -15.02 -5.56 -9.98
C ALA A 109 -13.71 -4.74 -10.01
N LYS A 110 -13.81 -3.42 -10.16
CA LYS A 110 -12.67 -2.50 -10.13
C LYS A 110 -12.32 -2.02 -8.72
N ALA A 111 -13.14 -2.33 -7.71
CA ALA A 111 -12.76 -2.00 -6.34
C ALA A 111 -11.57 -2.90 -5.94
N PRO A 112 -10.43 -2.32 -5.53
CA PRO A 112 -9.29 -3.08 -5.00
C PRO A 112 -9.70 -3.79 -3.71
N ARG A 113 -9.05 -4.92 -3.41
CA ARG A 113 -9.44 -5.81 -2.30
C ARG A 113 -9.24 -5.16 -0.93
N ASP A 114 -8.19 -4.37 -0.79
CA ASP A 114 -7.81 -3.82 0.51
C ASP A 114 -7.32 -2.37 0.41
N ASN A 115 -8.10 -1.50 -0.24
CA ASN A 115 -7.70 -0.10 -0.38
C ASN A 115 -8.61 0.82 0.46
N GLU A 116 -8.01 1.40 1.51
CA GLU A 116 -8.62 2.41 2.37
C GLU A 116 -8.13 3.83 2.04
N LEU A 117 -7.40 4.04 0.93
CA LEU A 117 -6.75 5.30 0.60
C LEU A 117 -7.66 6.25 -0.17
N ASP A 118 -7.51 7.55 0.12
CA ASP A 118 -8.21 8.63 -0.61
C ASP A 118 -7.52 8.98 -1.94
N THR A 119 -6.19 8.85 -2.00
CA THR A 119 -5.34 9.24 -3.12
C THR A 119 -4.10 8.35 -3.22
N THR A 120 -3.50 8.32 -4.41
CA THR A 120 -2.27 7.57 -4.70
C THR A 120 -1.25 8.46 -5.37
N GLU A 121 0.01 8.41 -4.92
CA GLU A 121 1.11 9.21 -5.47
C GLU A 121 2.39 8.37 -5.62
N MET A 122 3.22 8.69 -6.63
CA MET A 122 4.58 8.19 -6.75
C MET A 122 5.56 9.27 -6.28
N TRP A 123 6.45 8.92 -5.36
CA TRP A 123 7.36 9.88 -4.73
C TRP A 123 8.81 9.67 -5.16
N ASP A 124 9.46 10.76 -5.57
CA ASP A 124 10.92 10.84 -5.46
C ASP A 124 11.29 11.13 -4.00
N VAL A 125 11.81 10.11 -3.33
CA VAL A 125 12.21 10.16 -1.92
C VAL A 125 13.29 11.23 -1.68
N THR A 126 14.19 11.45 -2.64
CA THR A 126 15.24 12.46 -2.50
C THR A 126 14.64 13.86 -2.58
N GLY A 127 13.76 14.09 -3.55
CA GLY A 127 13.06 15.36 -3.73
C GLY A 127 12.16 15.75 -2.55
N ARG A 128 11.59 14.78 -1.83
CA ARG A 128 10.71 15.01 -0.67
C ARG A 128 11.39 14.79 0.69
N TRP A 129 12.72 14.66 0.72
CA TRP A 129 13.43 14.30 1.94
C TRP A 129 13.19 15.26 3.11
N GLY A 130 13.11 16.57 2.85
CA GLY A 130 12.83 17.57 3.88
C GLY A 130 11.47 17.37 4.55
N GLU A 131 10.46 16.88 3.82
CA GLU A 131 9.15 16.52 4.36
C GLU A 131 9.23 15.26 5.24
N ILE A 132 9.89 14.21 4.74
CA ILE A 132 10.08 12.92 5.44
C ILE A 132 10.84 13.11 6.75
N GLN A 133 11.86 13.96 6.77
CA GLN A 133 12.65 14.28 7.97
C GLN A 133 11.82 14.94 9.08
N GLY A 134 10.74 15.65 8.71
CA GLY A 134 9.83 16.30 9.64
C GLY A 134 8.84 15.33 10.32
N TRP A 135 8.77 14.07 9.91
CA TRP A 135 7.84 13.09 10.47
C TRP A 135 8.22 12.63 11.88
N THR A 136 7.20 12.43 12.71
CA THR A 136 7.33 12.09 14.15
C THR A 136 7.29 10.57 14.40
N GLU A 137 7.44 10.15 15.66
CA GLU A 137 7.56 8.72 16.04
C GLU A 137 6.39 7.83 15.59
N TRP A 138 5.20 8.37 15.39
CA TRP A 138 4.02 7.61 14.96
C TRP A 138 4.12 7.04 13.53
N GLN A 139 5.04 7.58 12.70
CA GLN A 139 5.33 7.11 11.33
C GLN A 139 6.69 6.39 11.25
N SER A 140 7.23 5.97 12.40
CA SER A 140 8.63 5.53 12.51
C SER A 140 8.99 4.36 11.61
N TRP A 141 8.13 3.35 11.43
CA TRP A 141 8.45 2.22 10.54
C TRP A 141 8.48 2.64 9.07
N TYR A 142 7.51 3.45 8.63
CA TYR A 142 7.42 3.99 7.28
C TYR A 142 8.64 4.86 6.95
N ARG A 143 9.00 5.77 7.86
CA ARG A 143 10.20 6.60 7.76
C ARG A 143 11.47 5.76 7.67
N VAL A 144 11.62 4.73 8.50
CA VAL A 144 12.83 3.87 8.52
C VAL A 144 12.98 3.09 7.20
N ILE A 145 11.88 2.66 6.58
CA ILE A 145 11.90 2.02 5.26
C ILE A 145 12.39 3.01 4.19
N LEU A 146 11.90 4.26 4.22
CA LEU A 146 12.33 5.29 3.26
C LEU A 146 13.78 5.76 3.50
N GLU A 147 14.23 5.84 4.75
CA GLU A 147 15.64 6.08 5.10
C GLU A 147 16.55 5.02 4.50
N TYR A 148 16.17 3.74 4.61
CA TYR A 148 16.96 2.67 4.03
C TYR A 148 16.96 2.72 2.50
N LEU A 149 15.82 3.04 1.87
CA LEU A 149 15.76 3.22 0.41
C LEU A 149 16.74 4.30 -0.06
N LYS A 150 16.70 5.48 0.57
CA LYS A 150 17.54 6.62 0.16
C LYS A 150 19.03 6.36 0.31
N ASP A 151 19.44 5.68 1.39
CA ASP A 151 20.86 5.64 1.78
C ASP A 151 21.59 4.34 1.38
N LYS A 152 20.86 3.30 0.95
CA LYS A 152 21.39 1.93 0.82
C LYS A 152 21.01 1.18 -0.46
N ILE A 153 20.10 1.72 -1.26
CA ILE A 153 19.69 1.15 -2.55
C ILE A 153 19.92 2.21 -3.61
#